data_AF-A0A8J3CH25-F1
#
_entry.id   AF-A0A8J3CH25-F1
#
_cell.length_a   1.000
_cell.length_b   1.000
_cell.length_c   1.000
_cell.angle_alpha   90.00
_cell.angle_beta   90.00
_cell.angle_gamma   90.00
#
_symmetry.space_group_name_H-M   'P 1'
#
loop_
_entity.id
_entity.type
_entity.pdbx_description
1 polymer ?
#
loop_
_entity_poly.entity_id
_entity_poly.type
_entity_poly.pdbx_seq_one_letter_code
_entity_poly.pdbx_strand_id
1 'polypeptide(L)'
;MLITAVSLLLWLSVALAVTGLFLGYVFGLVAVPTVTEKRGWKYFLLITAMVLPLYGAIFCLANYKKTTYASNFILMGLGFAAFSGLLNYTLSILK
;
A
#
# COMPACT_ATOMS: atom_id res chain seq x y z
N MET A 1 24.42 -13.45 15.70
CA MET A 1 24.51 -12.15 14.99
C MET A 1 23.69 -12.10 13.70
N LEU A 2 23.72 -13.14 12.85
CA LEU A 2 22.95 -13.15 11.60
C LEU A 2 21.42 -13.14 11.83
N ILE A 3 20.90 -13.99 12.72
CA ILE A 3 19.45 -14.06 13.04
C ILE A 3 18.92 -12.72 13.57
N THR A 4 19.66 -12.07 14.45
CA THR A 4 19.31 -10.76 15.01
C THR A 4 19.25 -9.68 13.93
N ALA A 5 20.21 -9.68 12.99
CA ALA A 5 20.23 -8.74 11.87
C ALA A 5 19.05 -8.95 10.90
N VAL A 6 18.74 -10.20 10.54
CA VAL A 6 17.59 -10.53 9.68
C VAL A 6 16.26 -10.16 10.36
N SER A 7 16.15 -10.36 11.68
CA SER A 7 14.95 -9.96 12.43
C SER A 7 14.74 -8.44 12.44
N LEU A 8 15.82 -7.66 12.57
CA LEU A 8 15.74 -6.20 12.57
C LEU A 8 15.35 -5.68 11.18
N LEU A 9 15.91 -6.27 10.12
CA LEU A 9 15.54 -5.96 8.74
C LEU A 9 14.07 -6.33 8.44
N LEU A 10 13.57 -7.43 9.00
CA LEU A 10 12.17 -7.83 8.89
C LEU A 10 11.27 -6.75 9.50
N TRP A 11 11.51 -6.34 10.75
CA TRP A 11 10.71 -5.30 11.40
C TRP A 11 10.76 -3.96 10.67
N LEU A 12 11.93 -3.58 10.16
CA LEU A 12 12.07 -2.36 9.35
C LEU A 12 11.26 -2.46 8.05
N SER A 13 11.33 -3.60 7.35
CA SER A 13 10.58 -3.82 6.12
C SER A 13 9.06 -3.78 6.35
N VAL A 14 8.59 -4.35 7.46
CA VAL A 14 7.16 -4.30 7.84
C VAL A 14 6.74 -2.86 8.14
N ALA A 15 7.55 -2.10 8.89
CA ALA A 15 7.24 -0.70 9.18
C ALA A 15 7.16 0.16 7.90
N LEU A 16 8.09 -0.04 6.97
CA LEU A 16 8.08 0.63 5.66
C LEU A 16 6.88 0.20 4.79
N ALA A 17 6.51 -1.08 4.82
CA ALA A 17 5.34 -1.60 4.11
C ALA A 17 4.06 -0.93 4.59
N VAL A 18 3.83 -0.92 5.91
CA VAL A 18 2.65 -0.31 6.54
C VAL A 18 2.60 1.19 6.24
N THR A 19 3.73 1.88 6.37
CA THR A 19 3.81 3.33 6.11
C THR A 19 3.52 3.66 4.65
N GLY A 20 4.10 2.90 3.71
CA GLY A 20 3.85 3.09 2.28
C GLY A 20 2.39 2.84 1.91
N LEU A 21 1.80 1.76 2.41
CA LEU A 21 0.39 1.46 2.18
C LEU A 21 -0.54 2.53 2.79
N PHE A 22 -0.23 3.01 3.99
CA PHE A 22 -1.01 4.05 4.65
C PHE A 22 -0.94 5.39 3.90
N LEU A 23 0.26 5.85 3.53
CA LEU A 23 0.43 7.07 2.74
C LEU A 23 -0.27 6.95 1.38
N GLY A 24 -0.09 5.82 0.71
CA GLY A 24 -0.74 5.54 -0.56
C GLY A 24 -2.27 5.56 -0.47
N TYR A 25 -2.82 5.04 0.63
CA TYR A 25 -4.25 5.11 0.93
C TYR A 25 -4.73 6.56 1.17
N VAL A 26 -4.04 7.34 2.01
CA VAL A 26 -4.41 8.72 2.31
C VAL A 26 -4.38 9.59 1.05
N PHE A 27 -3.31 9.50 0.25
CA PHE A 27 -3.24 10.21 -1.02
C PHE A 27 -4.26 9.69 -2.03
N GLY A 28 -4.57 8.39 -2.00
CA GLY A 28 -5.60 7.77 -2.82
C GLY A 28 -6.98 8.36 -2.55
N LEU A 29 -7.37 8.51 -1.28
CA LEU A 29 -8.65 9.12 -0.89
C LEU A 29 -8.79 10.56 -1.39
N VAL A 30 -7.71 11.33 -1.40
CA VAL A 30 -7.70 12.70 -1.93
C VAL A 30 -7.82 12.71 -3.46
N ALA A 31 -7.30 11.68 -4.13
CA ALA A 31 -7.29 11.59 -5.59
C ALA A 31 -8.56 10.94 -6.18
N VAL A 32 -9.23 10.03 -5.48
CA VAL A 32 -10.52 9.42 -5.91
C VAL A 32 -11.55 10.45 -6.42
N PRO A 33 -11.82 11.57 -5.72
CA PRO A 33 -12.80 12.55 -6.16
C PRO A 33 -12.36 13.40 -7.36
N THR A 34 -11.07 13.43 -7.70
CA THR A 34 -10.54 14.18 -8.85
C THR A 34 -10.49 13.32 -10.12
N VAL A 35 -10.47 12.00 -9.97
CA VAL A 35 -10.47 11.04 -11.08
C VAL A 35 -11.87 10.83 -11.66
N THR A 36 -12.91 10.91 -10.83
CA THR A 36 -14.31 10.68 -11.25
C THR A 36 -15.04 11.96 -11.65
N GLU A 37 -15.36 12.09 -12.94
CA GLU A 37 -16.11 13.24 -13.49
C GLU A 37 -17.63 13.12 -13.29
N LYS A 38 -18.18 11.90 -13.17
CA LYS A 38 -19.62 11.69 -12.92
C LYS A 38 -19.97 11.91 -11.44
N ARG A 39 -20.66 13.02 -11.15
CA ARG A 39 -21.06 13.45 -9.78
C ARG A 39 -21.69 12.35 -8.91
N GLY A 40 -22.52 11.49 -9.48
CA GLY A 40 -23.23 10.45 -8.70
C GLY A 40 -22.33 9.34 -8.16
N TRP A 41 -21.28 8.95 -8.91
CA TRP A 41 -20.38 7.86 -8.52
C TRP A 41 -19.22 8.33 -7.64
N LYS A 42 -18.93 9.64 -7.66
CA LYS A 42 -17.81 10.26 -6.94
C LYS A 42 -17.87 9.98 -5.44
N TYR A 43 -19.02 10.21 -4.82
CA TYR A 43 -19.20 10.01 -3.38
C TYR A 43 -19.32 8.52 -3.02
N PHE A 44 -19.95 7.72 -3.89
CA PHE A 44 -20.04 6.28 -3.71
C PHE A 44 -18.65 5.61 -3.71
N LEU A 45 -17.80 5.96 -4.68
CA LEU A 45 -16.43 5.47 -4.76
C LEU A 45 -15.56 5.96 -3.60
N LEU A 46 -15.73 7.22 -3.18
CA LEU A 46 -15.03 7.75 -2.02
C LEU A 46 -15.38 6.99 -0.73
N ILE A 47 -16.69 6.80 -0.46
CA ILE A 47 -17.17 6.08 0.72
C ILE A 47 -16.71 4.62 0.66
N THR A 48 -16.80 3.98 -0.50
CA THR A 48 -16.35 2.59 -0.68
C THR A 48 -14.83 2.48 -0.46
N ALA A 49 -14.04 3.44 -0.95
CA ALA A 49 -12.60 3.48 -0.70
C ALA A 49 -12.28 3.71 0.78
N MET A 50 -13.07 4.53 1.49
CA MET A 50 -12.91 4.77 2.93
C MET A 50 -13.22 3.52 3.77
N VAL A 51 -14.26 2.78 3.41
CA VAL A 51 -14.70 1.57 4.13
C VAL A 51 -13.83 0.36 3.76
N LEU A 52 -13.40 0.28 2.51
CA LEU A 52 -12.54 -0.78 2.01
C LEU A 52 -11.25 -0.20 1.39
N PRO A 53 -10.16 -0.13 2.19
CA PRO A 53 -8.87 0.41 1.74
C PRO A 53 -8.31 -0.30 0.50
N LEU A 54 -8.56 -1.62 0.39
CA LEU A 54 -8.17 -2.42 -0.77
C LEU A 54 -8.82 -1.95 -2.07
N TYR A 55 -10.11 -1.57 -2.04
CA TYR A 55 -10.79 -1.03 -3.22
C TYR A 55 -10.21 0.33 -3.61
N GLY A 56 -9.90 1.18 -2.62
CA GLY A 56 -9.22 2.46 -2.87
C GLY A 56 -7.85 2.27 -3.53
N ALA A 57 -7.08 1.28 -3.07
CA ALA A 57 -5.78 0.94 -3.65
C ALA A 57 -5.91 0.44 -5.09
N ILE A 58 -6.82 -0.51 -5.36
CA ILE A 58 -7.08 -1.02 -6.71
C ILE A 58 -7.53 0.09 -7.65
N PHE A 59 -8.40 0.99 -7.18
CA PHE A 59 -8.88 2.12 -7.98
C PHE A 59 -7.76 3.09 -8.35
N CYS A 60 -6.85 3.39 -7.42
CA CYS A 60 -5.65 4.19 -7.70
C CYS A 60 -4.71 3.48 -8.68
N LEU A 61 -4.49 2.18 -8.52
CA LEU A 61 -3.66 1.43 -9.48
C LEU A 61 -4.29 1.40 -10.88
N ALA A 62 -5.60 1.21 -10.98
CA ALA A 62 -6.33 1.23 -12.25
C ALA A 62 -6.27 2.61 -12.95
N ASN A 63 -6.16 3.69 -12.17
CA ASN A 63 -6.09 5.06 -12.66
C ASN A 63 -4.69 5.68 -12.50
N TYR A 64 -3.64 4.87 -12.60
CA TYR A 64 -2.25 5.24 -12.31
C TYR A 64 -1.84 6.61 -12.87
N LYS A 65 -2.20 6.93 -14.13
CA LYS A 65 -1.85 8.22 -14.76
C LYS A 65 -2.35 9.46 -14.00
N LYS A 66 -3.50 9.35 -13.33
CA LYS A 66 -4.12 10.43 -12.56
C LYS A 66 -3.77 10.36 -11.07
N THR A 67 -3.31 9.21 -10.58
CA THR A 67 -3.04 8.97 -9.16
C THR A 67 -1.59 8.51 -8.90
N THR A 68 -0.65 8.88 -9.76
CA THR A 68 0.75 8.39 -9.77
C THR A 68 1.40 8.43 -8.38
N TYR A 69 1.21 9.51 -7.63
CA TYR A 69 1.74 9.64 -6.27
C TYR A 69 1.17 8.58 -5.31
N ALA A 70 -0.15 8.45 -5.24
CA ALA A 70 -0.81 7.46 -4.38
C ALA A 70 -0.43 6.02 -4.79
N SER A 71 -0.44 5.74 -6.09
CA SER A 71 -0.15 4.42 -6.63
C SER A 71 1.32 4.02 -6.40
N ASN A 72 2.27 4.96 -6.47
CA ASN A 72 3.67 4.69 -6.15
C ASN A 72 3.88 4.29 -4.69
N PHE A 73 3.21 4.97 -3.75
CA PHE A 73 3.27 4.60 -2.34
C PHE A 73 2.64 3.24 -2.08
N ILE A 74 1.52 2.91 -2.74
CA ILE A 74 0.89 1.59 -2.65
C ILE A 74 1.84 0.51 -3.19
N LEU A 75 2.46 0.73 -4.36
CA LEU A 75 3.41 -0.21 -4.97
C LEU A 75 4.67 -0.40 -4.10
N MET A 76 5.20 0.70 -3.54
CA MET A 76 6.32 0.66 -2.60
C MET A 76 5.95 -0.16 -1.36
N GLY A 77 4.78 0.11 -0.77
CA GLY A 77 4.28 -0.62 0.40
C GLY A 77 4.09 -2.11 0.13
N LEU A 78 3.52 -2.47 -1.02
CA LEU A 78 3.40 -3.85 -1.50
C LEU A 78 4.77 -4.51 -1.70
N GLY A 79 5.73 -3.79 -2.29
CA GLY A 79 7.10 -4.28 -2.48
C GLY A 79 7.78 -4.62 -1.16
N PHE A 80 7.67 -3.74 -0.16
CA PHE A 80 8.19 -4.00 1.18
C PHE A 80 7.43 -5.12 1.90
N ALA A 81 6.12 -5.26 1.69
CA ALA A 81 5.35 -6.37 2.23
C ALA A 81 5.84 -7.72 1.66
N ALA A 82 6.04 -7.81 0.34
CA ALA A 82 6.60 -8.99 -0.30
C ALA A 82 8.02 -9.31 0.19
N PHE A 83 8.86 -8.28 0.32
CA PHE A 83 10.21 -8.42 0.87
C PHE A 83 10.19 -8.91 2.33
N SER A 84 9.28 -8.40 3.15
CA SER A 84 9.09 -8.87 4.53
C SER A 84 8.68 -10.35 4.58
N GLY A 85 7.83 -10.80 3.65
CA GLY A 85 7.46 -12.21 3.51
C GLY A 85 8.68 -13.09 3.19
N LEU A 86 9.54 -12.64 2.29
CA LEU A 86 10.79 -13.33 1.93
C LEU A 86 11.76 -13.41 3.11
N LEU A 87 11.91 -12.32 3.87
CA LEU A 87 12.73 -12.30 5.08
C LEU A 87 12.18 -13.23 6.17
N ASN A 88 10.86 -13.26 6.35
CA ASN A 88 10.22 -14.17 7.29
C ASN A 88 10.42 -15.64 6.90
N TYR A 89 10.29 -15.96 5.61
CA TYR A 89 10.59 -17.29 5.08
C TYR A 89 12.06 -17.68 5.35
N THR A 90 12.99 -16.77 5.10
CA THR A 90 14.43 -16.99 5.38
C THR A 90 14.68 -17.24 6.86
N LEU A 91 14.03 -16.49 7.76
CA LEU A 91 14.07 -16.70 9.21
C LEU A 91 13.51 -18.05 9.63
N SER A 92 12.51 -18.59 8.93
CA SER A 92 11.95 -19.92 9.22
C SER A 92 12.90 -21.07 8.87
N ILE A 93 13.75 -20.89 7.85
CA ILE A 93 14.77 -21.89 7.45
C ILE A 93 16.00 -21.82 8.37
N LEU A 94 16.33 -20.64 8.89
CA LEU A 94 17.52 -20.42 9.70
C LEU A 94 17.39 -20.82 11.18
N LYS A 95 16.16 -21.08 11.65
CA LYS A 95 15.84 -21.52 13.01
C LYS A 95 15.99 -23.03 13.13
#